data_AF-A0A7T7CGU6-F1
#
_entry.id   AF-A0A7T7CGU6-F1
#
_cell.length_a   1.000
_cell.length_b   1.000
_cell.length_c   1.000
_cell.angle_alpha   90.00
_cell.angle_beta   90.00
_cell.angle_gamma   90.00
#
_symmetry.space_group_name_H-M   'P 1'
#
loop_
_entity.id
_entity.type
_entity.pdbx_description
1 polymer ?
#
loop_
_entity_poly.entity_id
_entity_poly.type
_entity_poly.pdbx_seq_one_letter_code
_entity_poly.pdbx_strand_id
1 'polypeptide(L)'
;MNDGGMFKRVIFTCDHLINEMEESLRKMEQNSKEQMLQLFEQMMGSYEQLEITALTIDGHRQKGNIKARLTRVKRELQDAKTAVEFEQYEKAMEMLEYHLIPALKRFQEGLFPK
;
A
#
# COMPACT_ATOMS: atom_id res chain seq x y z
N MET A 1 21.11 -13.72 8.78
CA MET A 1 20.97 -12.83 7.61
C MET A 1 21.17 -11.39 8.09
N ASN A 2 21.62 -10.45 7.26
CA ASN A 2 21.83 -9.07 7.69
C ASN A 2 20.50 -8.31 7.57
N ASP A 3 19.74 -8.25 8.66
CA ASP A 3 18.38 -7.68 8.70
C ASP A 3 18.34 -6.24 8.19
N GLY A 4 19.43 -5.47 8.33
CA GLY A 4 19.52 -4.10 7.82
C GLY A 4 19.37 -3.98 6.29
N GLY A 5 19.73 -5.01 5.52
CA GLY A 5 19.48 -5.03 4.06
C GLY A 5 18.01 -5.30 3.73
N MET A 6 17.35 -6.14 4.53
CA MET A 6 15.95 -6.50 4.35
C MET A 6 15.02 -5.34 4.72
N PHE A 7 15.28 -4.67 5.85
CA PHE A 7 14.52 -3.47 6.24
C PHE A 7 14.59 -2.37 5.17
N LYS A 8 15.78 -2.09 4.61
CA LYS A 8 15.93 -1.14 3.50
C LYS A 8 15.08 -1.51 2.29
N ARG A 9 15.03 -2.80 1.95
CA ARG A 9 14.24 -3.28 0.81
C ARG A 9 12.74 -3.11 1.05
N VAL A 10 12.26 -3.41 2.25
CA VAL A 10 10.86 -3.22 2.64
C VAL A 10 10.47 -1.74 2.67
N ILE A 11 11.36 -0.89 3.19
CA ILE A 11 11.17 0.57 3.18
C ILE A 11 11.05 1.06 1.73
N PHE A 12 11.97 0.64 0.86
CA PHE A 12 11.96 1.01 -0.56
C PHE A 12 10.68 0.56 -1.29
N THR A 13 10.23 -0.68 -1.10
CA THR A 13 8.99 -1.16 -1.73
C THR A 13 7.75 -0.45 -1.15
N CYS A 14 7.77 -0.08 0.13
CA CYS A 14 6.72 0.71 0.74
C CYS A 14 6.68 2.13 0.19
N ASP A 15 7.84 2.79 0.05
CA ASP A 15 7.96 4.11 -0.57
C ASP A 15 7.44 4.11 -2.00
N HIS A 16 7.79 3.09 -2.77
CA HIS A 16 7.31 2.95 -4.14
C HIS A 16 5.77 2.92 -4.20
N LEU A 17 5.13 2.08 -3.37
CA LEU A 17 3.68 2.00 -3.31
C LEU A 17 3.02 3.32 -2.84
N ILE A 18 3.61 3.99 -1.83
CA ILE A 18 3.12 5.31 -1.37
C ILE A 18 3.16 6.31 -2.52
N ASN A 19 4.27 6.39 -3.25
CA ASN A 19 4.43 7.31 -4.37
C ASN A 19 3.43 7.00 -5.50
N GLU A 20 3.20 5.72 -5.82
CA GLU A 20 2.18 5.30 -6.80
C GLU A 20 0.77 5.71 -6.38
N MET A 21 0.42 5.57 -5.10
CA MET A 21 -0.87 6.02 -4.56
C MET A 21 -1.02 7.54 -4.66
N GLU A 22 0.00 8.31 -4.28
CA GLU A 22 0.00 9.78 -4.36
C GLU A 22 -0.03 10.29 -5.80
N GLU A 23 0.61 9.60 -6.74
CA GLU A 23 0.52 9.90 -8.16
C GLU A 23 -0.86 9.56 -8.74
N SER A 24 -1.43 8.42 -8.34
CA SER A 24 -2.77 7.99 -8.76
C SER A 24 -3.82 8.99 -8.27
N LEU A 25 -3.77 9.41 -7.01
CA LEU A 25 -4.68 10.40 -6.43
C LEU A 25 -4.70 11.71 -7.23
N ARG A 26 -3.54 12.20 -7.69
CA ARG A 26 -3.41 13.42 -8.52
C ARG A 26 -4.00 13.27 -9.93
N LYS A 27 -4.13 12.04 -10.43
CA LYS A 27 -4.63 11.75 -11.79
C LYS A 27 -6.09 11.31 -11.79
N MET A 28 -6.65 10.87 -10.66
CA MET A 28 -8.00 10.29 -10.59
C MET A 28 -9.09 11.25 -11.08
N GLU A 29 -8.98 12.57 -10.85
CA GLU A 29 -9.97 13.53 -11.36
C GLU A 29 -10.03 13.62 -12.90
N GLN A 30 -9.00 13.15 -13.60
CA GLN A 30 -8.84 13.27 -15.05
C GLN A 30 -8.98 11.93 -15.79
N ASN A 31 -9.14 10.83 -15.04
CA ASN A 31 -9.10 9.48 -15.58
C ASN A 31 -10.50 8.92 -15.88
N SER A 32 -10.60 8.07 -16.90
CA SER A 32 -11.78 7.22 -17.08
C SER A 32 -11.84 6.15 -15.99
N LYS A 33 -13.02 5.53 -15.81
CA LYS A 33 -13.22 4.40 -14.91
C LYS A 33 -12.19 3.28 -15.17
N GLU A 34 -11.98 2.92 -16.43
CA GLU A 34 -11.02 1.87 -16.82
C GLU A 34 -9.59 2.25 -16.44
N GLN A 35 -9.20 3.51 -16.64
CA GLN A 35 -7.88 4.00 -16.25
C GLN A 35 -7.70 3.95 -14.73
N MET A 36 -8.72 4.34 -13.95
CA MET A 36 -8.69 4.23 -12.49
C MET A 36 -8.57 2.77 -12.05
N LEU A 37 -9.36 1.85 -12.62
CA LEU A 37 -9.26 0.42 -12.31
C LEU A 37 -7.87 -0.13 -12.61
N GLN A 38 -7.26 0.28 -13.73
CA GLN A 38 -5.90 -0.11 -14.08
C GLN A 38 -4.87 0.40 -13.07
N LEU A 39 -5.02 1.64 -12.57
CA LEU A 39 -4.17 2.15 -11.48
C LEU A 39 -4.32 1.32 -10.20
N PHE A 40 -5.54 0.92 -9.85
CA PHE A 40 -5.77 0.04 -8.69
C PHE A 40 -5.15 -1.34 -8.86
N GLU A 41 -5.17 -1.93 -10.05
CA GLU A 41 -4.46 -3.19 -10.32
C GLU A 41 -2.94 -3.05 -10.18
N GLN A 42 -2.38 -1.93 -10.67
CA GLN A 42 -0.95 -1.63 -10.50
C GLN A 42 -0.58 -1.50 -9.01
N MET A 43 -1.36 -0.71 -8.26
CA MET A 43 -1.17 -0.57 -6.81
C MET A 43 -1.29 -1.91 -6.07
N MET A 44 -2.20 -2.80 -6.50
CA MET A 44 -2.32 -4.14 -5.92
C MET A 44 -1.07 -4.99 -6.19
N GLY A 45 -0.53 -4.94 -7.41
CA GLY A 45 0.72 -5.62 -7.75
C GLY A 45 1.90 -5.13 -6.90
N SER A 46 2.03 -3.81 -6.72
CA SER A 46 3.04 -3.21 -5.85
C SER A 46 2.84 -3.57 -4.37
N TYR A 47 1.60 -3.62 -3.90
CA TYR A 47 1.27 -4.14 -2.57
C TYR A 47 1.72 -5.59 -2.40
N GLU A 48 1.49 -6.47 -3.37
CA GLU A 48 1.89 -7.88 -3.29
C GLU A 48 3.42 -8.02 -3.20
N GLN A 49 4.17 -7.19 -3.94
CA GLN A 49 5.63 -7.12 -3.82
C GLN A 49 6.08 -6.65 -2.43
N LEU A 50 5.39 -5.64 -1.87
CA LEU A 50 5.63 -5.19 -0.50
C LEU A 50 5.36 -6.31 0.51
N GLU A 51 4.24 -7.03 0.39
CA GLU A 51 3.85 -8.13 1.27
C GLU A 51 4.88 -9.26 1.26
N ILE A 52 5.26 -9.72 0.06
CA ILE A 52 6.31 -10.75 -0.10
C ILE A 52 7.60 -10.29 0.56
N THR A 53 8.04 -9.06 0.28
CA THR A 53 9.30 -8.52 0.82
C THR A 53 9.23 -8.37 2.33
N ALA A 54 8.14 -7.86 2.88
CA ALA A 54 8.00 -7.60 4.32
C ALA A 54 7.97 -8.89 5.16
N LEU A 55 7.40 -9.97 4.62
CA LEU A 55 7.31 -11.26 5.32
C LEU A 55 8.66 -12.00 5.42
N THR A 56 9.69 -11.52 4.71
CA THR A 56 11.06 -12.03 4.83
C THR A 56 11.84 -11.45 6.01
N ILE A 57 11.32 -10.42 6.71
CA ILE A 57 11.94 -9.88 7.94
C ILE A 57 11.92 -10.96 9.03
N ASP A 58 13.07 -11.26 9.65
CA ASP A 58 13.18 -12.28 10.68
C ASP A 58 12.49 -11.91 12.01
N GLY A 59 12.00 -12.93 12.73
CA GLY A 59 11.33 -12.78 14.04
C GLY A 59 9.81 -12.94 14.02
N HIS A 60 9.30 -13.96 14.73
CA HIS A 60 7.88 -14.33 14.74
C HIS A 60 6.92 -13.19 15.17
N ARG A 61 7.30 -12.40 16.19
CA ARG A 61 6.46 -11.29 16.68
C ARG A 61 6.36 -10.14 15.68
N GLN A 62 7.46 -9.83 14.99
CA GLN A 62 7.46 -8.79 13.95
C GLN A 62 6.67 -9.24 12.73
N LYS A 63 6.86 -10.49 12.27
CA LYS A 63 6.07 -11.08 11.17
C LYS A 63 4.56 -11.01 11.42
N GLY A 64 4.10 -11.31 12.64
CA GLY A 64 2.68 -11.23 12.99
C GLY A 64 2.10 -9.82 12.88
N ASN A 65 2.81 -8.83 13.43
CA ASN A 65 2.39 -7.42 13.37
C ASN A 65 2.43 -6.88 11.92
N ILE A 66 3.49 -7.19 11.17
CA ILE A 66 3.63 -6.83 9.76
C ILE A 66 2.47 -7.40 8.95
N LYS A 67 2.19 -8.70 9.11
CA LYS A 67 1.08 -9.37 8.41
C LYS A 67 -0.26 -8.73 8.72
N ALA A 68 -0.55 -8.43 9.99
CA ALA A 68 -1.81 -7.81 10.38
C ALA A 68 -1.98 -6.40 9.76
N ARG A 69 -0.93 -5.59 9.76
CA ARG A 69 -0.94 -4.25 9.16
C ARG A 69 -1.14 -4.31 7.64
N LEU A 70 -0.39 -5.16 6.95
CA LEU A 70 -0.50 -5.30 5.49
C LEU A 70 -1.84 -5.92 5.07
N THR A 71 -2.38 -6.90 5.80
CA THR A 71 -3.72 -7.44 5.54
C THR A 71 -4.80 -6.37 5.55
N ARG A 72 -4.69 -5.38 6.46
CA ARG A 72 -5.62 -4.25 6.51
C ARG A 72 -5.49 -3.36 5.28
N VAL A 73 -4.26 -3.02 4.88
CA VAL A 73 -3.99 -2.26 3.65
C VAL A 73 -4.55 -2.99 2.42
N LYS A 74 -4.37 -4.31 2.31
CA LYS A 74 -4.93 -5.10 1.21
C LYS A 74 -6.43 -4.96 1.08
N ARG A 75 -7.15 -5.10 2.21
CA ARG A 75 -8.61 -4.99 2.24
C ARG A 75 -9.07 -3.59 1.86
N GLU A 76 -8.47 -2.56 2.44
CA GLU A 76 -8.82 -1.16 2.12
C GLU A 76 -8.51 -0.83 0.65
N LEU A 77 -7.46 -1.40 0.06
CA LEU A 77 -7.14 -1.22 -1.36
C LEU A 77 -8.15 -1.94 -2.27
N GLN A 78 -8.59 -3.14 -1.89
CA GLN A 78 -9.68 -3.85 -2.58
C GLN A 78 -10.99 -3.08 -2.49
N ASP A 79 -11.34 -2.58 -1.30
CA ASP A 79 -12.55 -1.81 -1.07
C ASP A 79 -12.55 -0.49 -1.87
N ALA A 80 -11.40 0.18 -1.97
CA ALA A 80 -11.23 1.39 -2.79
C ALA A 80 -11.36 1.10 -4.29
N LYS A 81 -10.81 -0.02 -4.78
CA LYS A 81 -11.04 -0.49 -6.16
C LYS A 81 -12.54 -0.76 -6.39
N THR A 82 -13.21 -1.44 -5.48
CA THR A 82 -14.64 -1.70 -5.57
C THR A 82 -15.46 -0.41 -5.55
N ALA A 83 -15.04 0.62 -4.81
CA ALA A 83 -15.66 1.95 -4.90
C ALA A 83 -15.58 2.52 -6.32
N VAL A 84 -14.45 2.38 -7.03
CA VAL A 84 -14.34 2.76 -8.46
C VAL A 84 -15.25 1.91 -9.36
N GLU A 85 -15.37 0.60 -9.12
CA GLU A 85 -16.28 -0.28 -9.87
C GLU A 85 -17.74 0.21 -9.80
N PHE A 86 -18.13 0.74 -8.63
CA PHE A 86 -19.44 1.35 -8.37
C PHE A 86 -19.49 2.86 -8.61
N GLU A 87 -18.48 3.44 -9.25
CA GLU A 87 -18.43 4.86 -9.64
C GLU A 87 -18.47 5.83 -8.44
N GLN A 88 -18.08 5.35 -7.27
CA GLN A 88 -17.90 6.11 -6.03
C GLN A 88 -16.47 6.69 -5.98
N TYR A 89 -16.12 7.52 -6.96
CA TYR A 89 -14.74 7.99 -7.17
C TYR A 89 -14.21 8.81 -5.98
N GLU A 90 -15.02 9.73 -5.45
CA GLU A 90 -14.66 10.55 -4.29
C GLU A 90 -14.30 9.67 -3.08
N LYS A 91 -15.12 8.64 -2.80
CA LYS A 91 -14.84 7.67 -1.75
C LYS A 91 -13.53 6.91 -2.00
N ALA A 92 -13.25 6.51 -3.23
CA ALA A 92 -11.99 5.83 -3.57
C ALA A 92 -10.77 6.75 -3.31
N MET A 93 -10.90 8.05 -3.64
CA MET A 93 -9.88 9.06 -3.37
C MET A 93 -9.70 9.30 -1.87
N GLU A 94 -10.79 9.44 -1.10
CA GLU A 94 -10.74 9.57 0.36
C GLU A 94 -10.03 8.37 1.02
N MET A 95 -10.32 7.16 0.55
CA MET A 95 -9.67 5.95 1.05
C MET A 95 -8.17 5.92 0.77
N LEU A 96 -7.74 6.39 -0.41
CA LEU A 96 -6.33 6.56 -0.72
C LEU A 96 -5.67 7.60 0.21
N GLU A 97 -6.25 8.79 0.27
CA GLU A 97 -5.69 9.96 0.94
C GLU A 97 -5.64 9.81 2.47
N TYR A 98 -6.75 9.39 3.09
CA TYR A 98 -6.90 9.43 4.54
C TYR A 98 -6.64 8.08 5.21
N HIS A 99 -6.75 6.96 4.49
CA HIS A 99 -6.59 5.62 5.07
C HIS A 99 -5.31 4.93 4.61
N LEU A 100 -5.19 4.65 3.30
CA LEU A 100 -4.13 3.81 2.74
C LEU A 100 -2.74 4.47 2.83
N ILE A 101 -2.59 5.69 2.29
CA ILE A 101 -1.30 6.40 2.33
C ILE A 101 -0.82 6.60 3.78
N PRO A 102 -1.65 7.10 4.72
CA PRO A 102 -1.25 7.23 6.11
C PRO A 102 -0.94 5.89 6.79
N ALA A 103 -1.66 4.82 6.47
CA ALA A 103 -1.38 3.49 7.03
C ALA A 103 -0.01 2.97 6.58
N LEU A 104 0.35 3.16 5.30
CA LEU A 104 1.65 2.78 4.76
C LEU A 104 2.79 3.63 5.34
N LYS A 105 2.61 4.95 5.47
CA LYS A 105 3.59 5.83 6.13
C LYS A 105 3.86 5.39 7.58
N ARG A 106 2.81 5.12 8.36
CA ARG A 106 2.95 4.58 9.73
C ARG A 106 3.57 3.18 9.78
N PHE A 107 3.33 2.36 8.77
CA PHE A 107 3.98 1.06 8.65
C PHE A 107 5.49 1.25 8.45
N GLN A 108 5.88 2.10 7.50
CA GLN A 108 7.27 2.44 7.20
C GLN A 108 8.01 3.04 8.41
N GLU A 109 7.41 4.02 9.09
CA GLU A 109 7.95 4.61 10.34
C GLU A 109 8.24 3.54 11.40
N GLY A 110 7.37 2.53 11.50
CA GLY A 110 7.53 1.41 12.44
C GLY A 110 8.65 0.43 12.10
N LEU A 111 9.26 0.53 10.92
CA LEU A 111 10.37 -0.31 10.48
C LEU A 111 11.75 0.29 10.80
N PHE A 112 11.82 1.59 11.10
CA PHE A 112 13.08 2.20 11.50
C PHE A 112 13.45 1.75 12.93
N PRO A 113 14.65 1.16 13.14
CA PRO A 113 15.11 0.86 14.48
C PRO A 113 15.28 2.18 15.25
N LYS A 114 14.67 2.25 16.45
CA LYS A 114 14.91 3.32 17.41
C LYS A 114 16.27 3.16 18.08
#